data_AF-A0A524N941-F1
#
_entry.id   AF-A0A524N941-F1
#
_cell.length_a   1.000
_cell.length_b   1.000
_cell.length_c   1.000
_cell.angle_alpha   90.00
_cell.angle_beta   90.00
_cell.angle_gamma   90.00
#
_symmetry.space_group_name_H-M   'P 1'
#
loop_
_entity.id
_entity.type
_entity.pdbx_description
1 polymer ?
#
loop_
_entity_poly.entity_id
_entity_poly.type
_entity_poly.pdbx_seq_one_letter_code
_entity_poly.pdbx_strand_id
1 'polypeptide(L)'
;MKAFSSQAALRSLGFAVLFIALYSCQFAQSVEKDMISGLSTRGDGLSCDKVYLSDGENVIKRNTFVYGETYYVNFDGLEGFKRVGEGAFPNMQLVVVSRRGDTVLYVNDMYDGFTQGIENSPLDLYGEVTLADPINSGEDYTLYVNIRDKMGSGKFRAILKFEVVPDKRITITGNQVSSREIYLFSQQRGRTITDGRAEFNENIYMLFEGLEGFSVEEGKVYLGLSLEIKDATGNLILDEADLLGDEGMSYEMVNEQLAPNFILTGSQIANPVNCKVRIWDKKGTAWLNASTEIIVN
;
A
#
# COMPACT_ATOMS: atom_id res chain seq x y z
N MET A 1 39.69 28.70 69.88
CA MET A 1 38.57 29.38 69.18
C MET A 1 39.15 30.18 68.01
N LYS A 2 39.13 29.62 66.79
CA LYS A 2 39.28 30.36 65.52
C LYS A 2 38.33 29.69 64.53
N ALA A 3 37.38 30.49 64.05
CA ALA A 3 36.22 30.07 63.27
C ALA A 3 36.63 29.61 61.87
N PHE A 4 36.13 28.43 61.47
CA PHE A 4 36.23 27.95 60.10
C PHE A 4 35.25 28.74 59.22
N SER A 5 35.79 29.37 58.18
CA SER A 5 35.09 30.21 57.21
C SER A 5 34.01 29.44 56.45
N SER A 6 32.74 29.80 56.65
CA SER A 6 31.57 29.20 55.99
C SER A 6 31.31 29.71 54.57
N GLN A 7 32.13 30.64 54.07
CA GLN A 7 31.90 31.28 52.76
C GLN A 7 32.44 30.48 51.57
N ALA A 8 33.40 29.58 51.78
CA ALA A 8 33.96 28.76 50.70
C ALA A 8 33.01 27.62 50.29
N ALA A 9 32.26 27.05 51.23
CA ALA A 9 31.34 25.95 50.97
C ALA A 9 30.06 26.39 50.22
N LEU A 10 29.62 27.65 50.39
CA LEU A 10 28.43 28.16 49.68
C LEU A 10 28.70 28.44 48.19
N ARG A 11 29.94 28.79 47.81
CA ARG A 11 30.31 29.08 46.41
C ARG A 11 30.47 27.82 45.57
N SER A 12 30.95 26.73 46.15
CA SER A 12 31.07 25.43 45.47
C SER A 12 29.72 24.69 45.38
N LEU A 13 28.78 24.93 46.31
CA LEU A 13 27.43 24.37 46.23
C LEU A 13 26.59 25.00 45.11
N GLY A 14 26.74 26.31 44.86
CA GLY A 14 26.03 27.01 43.78
C GLY A 14 26.45 26.56 42.36
N PHE A 15 27.69 26.09 42.19
CA PHE A 15 28.17 25.62 40.88
C PHE A 15 27.76 24.17 40.58
N ALA A 16 27.58 23.34 41.61
CA ALA A 16 27.10 21.96 41.46
C ALA A 16 25.60 21.87 41.13
N VAL A 17 24.77 22.81 41.62
CA VAL A 17 23.33 22.85 41.32
C VAL A 17 23.05 23.33 39.88
N LEU A 18 23.93 24.14 39.29
CA LEU A 18 23.77 24.63 37.91
C LEU A 18 24.06 23.55 36.85
N PHE A 19 24.91 22.55 37.16
CA PHE A 19 25.22 21.45 36.24
C PHE A 19 24.15 20.35 36.21
N ILE A 20 23.35 20.19 37.28
CA ILE A 20 22.28 19.19 37.34
C ILE A 20 21.05 19.63 36.52
N ALA A 21 20.84 20.94 36.35
CA ALA A 21 19.73 21.47 35.55
C ALA A 21 19.89 21.31 34.03
N LEU A 22 21.09 20.96 33.53
CA LEU A 22 21.36 20.84 32.09
C LEU A 22 21.18 19.40 31.55
N TYR A 23 20.91 18.41 32.41
CA TYR A 23 20.75 17.01 31.99
C TYR A 23 19.28 16.56 31.83
N SER A 24 18.28 17.40 32.13
CA SER A 24 16.87 16.98 32.11
C SER A 24 16.15 17.12 30.75
N CYS A 25 16.86 17.43 29.66
CA CYS A 25 16.22 17.84 28.40
C CYS A 25 16.28 16.83 27.24
N GLN A 26 16.57 15.55 27.47
CA GLN A 26 16.74 14.58 26.36
C GLN A 26 15.97 13.26 26.49
N PHE A 27 15.00 13.15 27.41
CA PHE A 27 14.35 11.87 27.74
C PHE A 27 13.00 11.60 27.04
N ALA A 28 12.54 12.45 26.11
CA ALA A 28 11.22 12.30 25.48
C ALA A 28 11.25 11.67 24.07
N GLN A 29 12.39 11.09 23.66
CA GLN A 29 12.52 10.45 22.34
C GLN A 29 12.57 8.93 22.47
N SER A 30 11.55 8.25 21.97
CA SER A 30 11.53 6.81 21.78
C SER A 30 12.01 6.47 20.38
N VAL A 31 12.72 5.34 20.21
CA VAL A 31 13.07 4.77 18.90
C VAL A 31 12.81 3.27 18.96
N GLU A 32 12.04 2.77 18.02
CA GLU A 32 11.81 1.34 17.86
C GLU A 32 12.08 0.92 16.41
N LYS A 33 12.51 -0.33 16.23
CA LYS A 33 12.68 -0.93 14.92
C LYS A 33 12.24 -2.39 14.97
N ASP A 34 11.25 -2.73 14.16
CA ASP A 34 10.92 -4.11 13.85
C ASP A 34 11.95 -4.63 12.84
N MET A 35 12.75 -5.61 13.25
CA MET A 35 13.80 -6.19 12.43
C MET A 35 13.26 -7.12 11.33
N ILE A 36 11.99 -7.54 11.41
CA ILE A 36 11.35 -8.43 10.44
C ILE A 36 10.70 -7.62 9.33
N SER A 37 9.79 -6.68 9.67
CA SER A 37 9.17 -5.80 8.67
C SER A 37 10.07 -4.65 8.23
N GLY A 38 11.12 -4.32 8.99
CA GLY A 38 11.97 -3.16 8.73
C GLY A 38 11.32 -1.81 9.11
N LEU A 39 10.11 -1.83 9.67
CA LEU A 39 9.40 -0.66 10.17
C LEU A 39 10.20 -0.03 11.32
N SER A 40 10.49 1.26 11.22
CA SER A 40 11.18 2.01 12.27
C SER A 40 10.36 3.21 12.69
N THR A 41 10.30 3.47 13.99
CA THR A 41 9.50 4.55 14.57
C THR A 41 10.35 5.44 15.46
N ARG A 42 9.91 6.69 15.61
CA ARG A 42 10.50 7.64 16.54
C ARG A 42 9.45 8.61 17.09
N GLY A 43 9.31 8.64 18.40
CA GLY A 43 8.53 9.66 19.11
C GLY A 43 9.37 10.87 19.49
N ASP A 44 8.74 12.04 19.55
CA ASP A 44 9.27 13.28 20.12
C ASP A 44 8.11 14.05 20.75
N GLY A 45 7.85 13.82 22.04
CA GLY A 45 6.69 14.37 22.75
C GLY A 45 5.37 13.61 22.52
N LEU A 46 5.34 12.64 21.60
CA LEU A 46 4.30 11.60 21.51
C LEU A 46 4.93 10.24 21.74
N SER A 47 4.20 9.34 22.39
CA SER A 47 4.54 7.91 22.56
C SER A 47 3.46 7.04 21.96
N CYS A 48 3.81 5.80 21.59
CA CYS A 48 2.90 4.82 21.03
C CYS A 48 3.24 3.46 21.65
N ASP A 49 2.24 2.70 22.07
CA ASP A 49 2.46 1.38 22.66
C ASP A 49 2.92 0.36 21.61
N LYS A 50 2.34 0.41 20.42
CA LYS A 50 2.61 -0.56 19.37
C LYS A 50 2.42 0.03 17.98
N VAL A 51 3.39 -0.22 17.11
CA VAL A 51 3.28 0.10 15.68
C VAL A 51 3.51 -1.17 14.86
N TYR A 52 2.59 -1.48 13.94
CA TYR A 52 2.66 -2.70 13.15
C TYR A 52 1.94 -2.56 11.81
N LEU A 53 2.27 -3.46 10.88
CA LEU A 53 1.62 -3.57 9.58
C LEU A 53 0.46 -4.57 9.65
N SER A 54 -0.61 -4.32 8.90
CA SER A 54 -1.68 -5.30 8.66
C SER A 54 -2.18 -5.27 7.22
N ASP A 55 -2.86 -6.34 6.80
CA ASP A 55 -3.61 -6.44 5.53
C ASP A 55 -5.11 -6.10 5.71
N GLY A 56 -5.46 -5.48 6.84
CA GLY A 56 -6.83 -5.20 7.26
C GLY A 56 -7.46 -6.28 8.15
N GLU A 57 -6.99 -7.53 8.05
CA GLU A 57 -7.51 -8.65 8.83
C GLU A 57 -6.46 -9.20 9.80
N ASN A 58 -5.20 -9.29 9.35
CA ASN A 58 -4.10 -9.93 10.05
C ASN A 58 -2.89 -9.00 10.17
N VAL A 59 -2.15 -9.16 11.27
CA VAL A 59 -0.83 -8.53 11.40
C VAL A 59 0.14 -9.19 10.44
N ILE A 60 0.83 -8.39 9.64
CA ILE A 60 1.82 -8.86 8.66
C ILE A 60 3.24 -8.47 9.11
N LYS A 61 4.20 -9.35 8.81
CA LYS A 61 5.62 -9.17 9.14
C LYS A 61 6.48 -9.37 7.90
N ARG A 62 6.29 -8.50 6.92
CA ARG A 62 7.03 -8.46 5.65
C ARG A 62 7.07 -7.04 5.12
N ASN A 63 7.93 -6.82 4.14
CA ASN A 63 8.07 -5.55 3.43
C ASN A 63 8.16 -5.75 1.91
N THR A 64 7.81 -6.93 1.41
CA THR A 64 7.59 -7.16 -0.01
C THR A 64 6.09 -7.34 -0.20
N PHE A 65 5.51 -6.60 -1.13
CA PHE A 65 4.08 -6.55 -1.38
C PHE A 65 3.77 -6.82 -2.84
N VAL A 66 2.60 -7.39 -3.11
CA VAL A 66 2.16 -7.63 -4.49
C VAL A 66 1.55 -6.35 -5.05
N TYR A 67 1.73 -6.09 -6.34
CA TYR A 67 1.08 -4.94 -7.00
C TYR A 67 -0.44 -4.96 -6.79
N GLY A 68 -0.99 -3.78 -6.53
CA GLY A 68 -2.38 -3.52 -6.21
C GLY A 68 -2.80 -3.93 -4.80
N GLU A 69 -1.91 -4.49 -3.98
CA GLU A 69 -2.20 -4.81 -2.58
C GLU A 69 -2.40 -3.53 -1.75
N THR A 70 -3.32 -3.59 -0.79
CA THR A 70 -3.50 -2.56 0.24
C THR A 70 -3.01 -3.08 1.58
N TYR A 71 -2.21 -2.27 2.29
CA TYR A 71 -1.81 -2.54 3.66
C TYR A 71 -1.97 -1.30 4.54
N TYR A 72 -1.96 -1.53 5.85
CA TYR A 72 -2.15 -0.51 6.87
C TYR A 72 -0.93 -0.41 7.76
N VAL A 73 -0.55 0.81 8.14
CA VAL A 73 0.36 1.08 9.25
C VAL A 73 -0.47 1.52 10.44
N ASN A 74 -0.52 0.68 11.46
CA ASN A 74 -1.35 0.89 12.65
C ASN A 74 -0.51 1.41 13.80
N PHE A 75 -1.06 2.35 14.56
CA PHE A 75 -0.48 2.98 15.73
C PHE A 75 -1.46 2.84 16.89
N ASP A 76 -1.26 1.81 17.70
CA ASP A 76 -2.11 1.55 18.86
C ASP A 76 -1.54 2.29 20.06
N GLY A 77 -2.42 2.89 20.86
CA GLY A 77 -2.02 3.46 22.14
C GLY A 77 -1.19 4.75 22.01
N LEU A 78 -1.51 5.65 21.07
CA LEU A 78 -0.82 6.94 20.96
C LEU A 78 -1.22 7.90 22.10
N GLU A 79 -0.21 8.44 22.77
CA GLU A 79 -0.36 9.38 23.89
C GLU A 79 0.52 10.62 23.72
N GLY A 80 0.28 11.64 24.58
CA GLY A 80 1.06 12.88 24.63
C GLY A 80 0.45 14.05 23.86
N PHE A 81 -0.72 13.88 23.25
CA PHE A 81 -1.45 14.98 22.59
C PHE A 81 -1.93 16.01 23.60
N LYS A 82 -1.76 17.29 23.27
CA LYS A 82 -2.41 18.40 23.96
C LYS A 82 -3.89 18.41 23.56
N ARG A 83 -4.75 18.20 24.54
CA ARG A 83 -6.20 18.23 24.33
C ARG A 83 -6.78 19.64 24.42
N VAL A 84 -7.84 19.89 23.64
CA VAL A 84 -8.72 21.06 23.78
C VAL A 84 -10.09 20.53 24.16
N GLY A 85 -10.51 20.75 25.41
CA GLY A 85 -11.59 19.96 26.00
C GLY A 85 -11.19 18.49 26.08
N GLU A 86 -12.07 17.59 25.65
CA GLU A 86 -11.79 16.15 25.58
C GLU A 86 -11.13 15.73 24.26
N GLY A 87 -11.05 16.61 23.25
CA GLY A 87 -10.57 16.25 21.91
C GLY A 87 -9.04 16.34 21.75
N ALA A 88 -8.44 15.31 21.16
CA ALA A 88 -7.09 15.33 20.58
C ALA A 88 -7.16 15.58 19.07
N PHE A 89 -6.19 16.32 18.52
CA PHE A 89 -6.23 16.77 17.11
C PHE A 89 -5.00 16.29 16.35
N PRO A 90 -4.96 15.02 15.92
CA PRO A 90 -3.84 14.51 15.13
C PRO A 90 -3.85 15.10 13.72
N ASN A 91 -2.65 15.24 13.16
CA ASN A 91 -2.37 15.36 11.73
C ASN A 91 -1.51 14.17 11.35
N MET A 92 -2.01 13.26 10.51
CA MET A 92 -1.19 12.17 9.97
C MET A 92 -0.87 12.44 8.51
N GLN A 93 0.38 12.77 8.21
CA GLN A 93 0.88 12.90 6.84
C GLN A 93 1.47 11.58 6.38
N LEU A 94 1.13 11.17 5.16
CA LEU A 94 1.63 9.97 4.50
C LEU A 94 2.36 10.35 3.22
N VAL A 95 3.60 9.88 3.04
CA VAL A 95 4.40 10.12 1.84
C VAL A 95 5.06 8.83 1.39
N VAL A 96 4.86 8.41 0.15
CA VAL A 96 5.64 7.33 -0.48
C VAL A 96 6.58 7.95 -1.50
N VAL A 97 7.85 7.57 -1.40
CA VAL A 97 8.92 8.06 -2.27
C VAL A 97 9.57 6.89 -2.99
N SER A 98 9.73 7.00 -4.31
CA SER A 98 10.43 6.02 -5.13
C SER A 98 11.93 5.99 -4.80
N ARG A 99 12.63 4.94 -5.21
CA ARG A 99 14.10 4.87 -5.10
C ARG A 99 14.82 6.07 -5.76
N ARG A 100 14.21 6.69 -6.78
CA ARG A 100 14.78 7.86 -7.49
C ARG A 100 14.60 9.17 -6.71
N GLY A 101 13.77 9.16 -5.66
CA GLY A 101 13.47 10.33 -4.85
C GLY A 101 12.17 11.05 -5.23
N ASP A 102 11.41 10.51 -6.19
CA ASP A 102 10.13 11.09 -6.61
C ASP A 102 9.03 10.73 -5.60
N THR A 103 8.20 11.71 -5.25
CA THR A 103 7.00 11.46 -4.44
C THR A 103 5.92 10.85 -5.33
N VAL A 104 5.55 9.59 -5.05
CA VAL A 104 4.55 8.82 -5.80
C VAL A 104 3.20 8.74 -5.09
N LEU A 105 3.17 8.99 -3.78
CA LEU A 105 1.94 9.17 -3.01
C LEU A 105 2.14 10.27 -1.98
N TYR A 106 1.15 11.17 -1.85
CA TYR A 106 1.16 12.23 -0.86
C TYR A 106 -0.24 12.45 -0.29
N VAL A 107 -0.39 12.22 1.01
CA VAL A 107 -1.58 12.60 1.79
C VAL A 107 -1.15 13.56 2.88
N ASN A 108 -1.64 14.79 2.83
CA ASN A 108 -1.22 15.85 3.75
C ASN A 108 -1.72 15.63 5.18
N ASP A 109 -2.96 15.16 5.32
CA ASP A 109 -3.60 14.91 6.60
C ASP A 109 -4.73 13.88 6.46
N MET A 110 -4.50 12.65 6.91
CA MET A 110 -5.51 11.60 6.89
C MET A 110 -6.66 11.83 7.87
N TYR A 111 -6.53 12.80 8.79
CA TYR A 111 -7.49 13.08 9.86
C TYR A 111 -8.02 14.53 9.81
N ASP A 112 -8.02 15.18 8.64
CA ASP A 112 -8.51 16.56 8.50
C ASP A 112 -10.03 16.69 8.77
N GLY A 113 -10.81 15.65 8.49
CA GLY A 113 -12.25 15.59 8.72
C GLY A 113 -12.66 15.61 10.19
N PHE A 114 -11.73 15.30 11.12
CA PHE A 114 -11.99 15.26 12.56
C PHE A 114 -11.91 16.66 13.20
N THR A 115 -12.79 17.56 12.78
CA THR A 115 -12.79 18.97 13.20
C THR A 115 -13.11 19.21 14.67
N GLN A 116 -13.79 18.27 15.34
CA GLN A 116 -14.07 18.32 16.78
C GLN A 116 -12.99 17.64 17.64
N GLY A 117 -11.96 17.09 17.00
CA GLY A 117 -10.97 16.24 17.66
C GLY A 117 -11.51 14.82 17.90
N ILE A 118 -10.61 13.96 18.34
CA ILE A 118 -10.87 12.56 18.67
C ILE A 118 -10.85 12.45 20.20
N GLU A 119 -11.97 12.01 20.78
CA GLU A 119 -12.12 11.97 22.24
C GLU A 119 -11.36 10.80 22.88
N ASN A 120 -11.16 9.69 22.17
CA ASN A 120 -10.50 8.49 22.69
C ASN A 120 -9.11 8.79 23.28
N SER A 121 -8.77 8.12 24.39
CA SER A 121 -7.45 8.15 25.02
C SER A 121 -7.11 6.76 25.57
N PRO A 122 -5.97 6.16 25.19
CA PRO A 122 -5.05 6.61 24.14
C PRO A 122 -5.70 6.60 22.73
N LEU A 123 -5.04 7.20 21.73
CA LEU A 123 -5.53 7.25 20.35
C LEU A 123 -5.04 6.03 19.58
N ASP A 124 -5.95 5.39 18.85
CA ASP A 124 -5.58 4.40 17.84
C ASP A 124 -5.74 5.05 16.46
N LEU A 125 -4.64 5.12 15.71
CA LEU A 125 -4.60 5.69 14.37
C LEU A 125 -4.07 4.68 13.36
N TYR A 126 -4.42 4.83 12.09
CA TYR A 126 -3.90 4.02 11.01
C TYR A 126 -3.72 4.85 9.73
N GLY A 127 -2.74 4.45 8.92
CA GLY A 127 -2.56 4.93 7.56
C GLY A 127 -2.73 3.79 6.58
N GLU A 128 -3.63 3.95 5.60
CA GLU A 128 -3.85 3.02 4.49
C GLU A 128 -2.93 3.36 3.31
N VAL A 129 -2.32 2.34 2.70
CA VAL A 129 -1.50 2.46 1.49
C VAL A 129 -1.94 1.40 0.48
N THR A 130 -2.42 1.86 -0.68
CA THR A 130 -2.73 0.99 -1.83
C THR A 130 -1.63 1.11 -2.87
N LEU A 131 -1.09 -0.03 -3.29
CA LEU A 131 0.07 -0.14 -4.16
C LEU A 131 -0.33 -0.22 -5.64
N ALA A 132 -0.96 0.83 -6.15
CA ALA A 132 -1.35 0.96 -7.56
C ALA A 132 -0.67 2.19 -8.19
N ASP A 133 -0.88 2.43 -9.49
CA ASP A 133 -0.33 3.58 -10.21
C ASP A 133 -0.43 4.89 -9.39
N PRO A 134 0.68 5.64 -9.23
CA PRO A 134 1.97 5.52 -9.92
C PRO A 134 3.01 4.62 -9.23
N ILE A 135 2.64 3.80 -8.25
CA ILE A 135 3.52 2.83 -7.57
C ILE A 135 3.52 1.53 -8.37
N ASN A 136 4.59 1.27 -9.12
CA ASN A 136 4.75 0.09 -9.98
C ASN A 136 5.52 -1.05 -9.31
N SER A 137 5.32 -2.27 -9.79
CA SER A 137 6.07 -3.46 -9.44
C SER A 137 7.49 -3.46 -10.03
N GLY A 138 8.38 -4.27 -9.44
CA GLY A 138 9.80 -4.33 -9.79
C GLY A 138 10.63 -3.16 -9.23
N GLU A 139 10.05 -2.32 -8.37
CA GLU A 139 10.66 -1.12 -7.82
C GLU A 139 10.66 -1.11 -6.28
N ASP A 140 11.58 -0.33 -5.72
CA ASP A 140 11.73 -0.10 -4.27
C ASP A 140 11.16 1.26 -3.88
N TYR A 141 10.51 1.31 -2.72
CA TYR A 141 9.89 2.52 -2.18
C TYR A 141 10.23 2.73 -0.70
N THR A 142 10.07 3.97 -0.26
CA THR A 142 10.09 4.31 1.17
C THR A 142 8.81 5.05 1.54
N LEU A 143 8.06 4.47 2.47
CA LEU A 143 6.94 5.11 3.14
C LEU A 143 7.44 5.92 4.34
N TYR A 144 6.94 7.15 4.44
CA TYR A 144 7.07 8.02 5.59
C TYR A 144 5.69 8.34 6.14
N VAL A 145 5.47 8.04 7.42
CA VAL A 145 4.29 8.49 8.16
C VAL A 145 4.74 9.49 9.21
N ASN A 146 4.17 10.70 9.21
CA ASN A 146 4.46 11.73 10.19
C ASN A 146 3.17 12.13 10.90
N ILE A 147 3.07 11.83 12.19
CA ILE A 147 1.97 12.22 13.05
C ILE A 147 2.39 13.45 13.84
N ARG A 148 1.57 14.48 13.83
CA ARG A 148 1.76 15.72 14.59
C ARG A 148 0.53 16.01 15.43
N ASP A 149 0.76 16.49 16.64
CA ASP A 149 -0.28 17.11 17.45
C ASP A 149 -0.53 18.53 16.93
N LYS A 150 -1.74 18.82 16.43
CA LYS A 150 -2.10 20.16 15.91
C LYS A 150 -2.17 21.22 17.00
N MET A 151 -2.37 20.82 18.27
CA MET A 151 -2.56 21.74 19.40
C MET A 151 -1.33 21.87 20.28
N GLY A 152 -0.40 20.93 20.18
CA GLY A 152 0.88 20.90 20.91
C GLY A 152 2.09 20.82 19.99
N SER A 153 3.23 20.40 20.56
CA SER A 153 4.50 20.23 19.83
C SER A 153 4.85 18.77 19.57
N GLY A 154 3.99 17.84 20.00
CA GLY A 154 4.22 16.41 19.91
C GLY A 154 4.31 15.93 18.46
N LYS A 155 5.29 15.05 18.20
CA LYS A 155 5.56 14.43 16.90
C LYS A 155 5.80 12.93 17.07
N PHE A 156 5.37 12.15 16.09
CA PHE A 156 5.70 10.74 15.97
C PHE A 156 5.96 10.44 14.49
N ARG A 157 6.96 9.62 14.19
CA ARG A 157 7.31 9.25 12.82
C ARG A 157 7.42 7.74 12.69
N ALA A 158 6.95 7.20 11.58
CA ALA A 158 7.28 5.86 11.12
C ALA A 158 7.92 5.89 9.72
N ILE A 159 8.82 4.95 9.45
CA ILE A 159 9.51 4.78 8.18
C ILE A 159 9.50 3.30 7.83
N LEU A 160 9.07 2.96 6.61
CA LEU A 160 9.11 1.61 6.07
C LEU A 160 9.77 1.64 4.69
N LYS A 161 10.79 0.80 4.49
CA LYS A 161 11.31 0.51 3.14
C LYS A 161 10.67 -0.77 2.66
N PHE A 162 10.10 -0.75 1.46
CA PHE A 162 9.38 -1.88 0.91
C PHE A 162 9.60 -2.04 -0.59
N GLU A 163 9.36 -3.25 -1.07
CA GLU A 163 9.43 -3.65 -2.47
C GLU A 163 8.01 -3.97 -2.96
N VAL A 164 7.70 -3.60 -4.22
CA VAL A 164 6.48 -4.04 -4.89
C VAL A 164 6.85 -5.04 -5.97
N VAL A 165 6.21 -6.20 -5.99
CA VAL A 165 6.47 -7.27 -6.95
C VAL A 165 5.22 -7.61 -7.76
N PRO A 166 5.36 -8.11 -8.99
CA PRO A 166 4.23 -8.63 -9.74
C PRO A 166 3.60 -9.83 -9.03
N ASP A 167 2.33 -10.10 -9.30
CA ASP A 167 1.69 -11.33 -8.85
C ASP A 167 2.29 -12.54 -9.57
N LYS A 168 3.07 -13.34 -8.84
CA LYS A 168 3.78 -14.51 -9.38
C LYS A 168 2.86 -15.65 -9.84
N ARG A 169 1.56 -15.59 -9.55
CA ARG A 169 0.59 -16.59 -10.02
C ARG A 169 0.08 -16.28 -11.42
N ILE A 170 0.24 -15.04 -11.86
CA ILE A 170 -0.08 -14.65 -13.23
C ILE A 170 1.13 -14.97 -14.09
N THR A 171 0.98 -16.00 -14.93
CA THR A 171 1.97 -16.37 -15.93
C THR A 171 1.72 -15.56 -17.19
N ILE A 172 2.76 -14.90 -17.68
CA ILE A 172 2.70 -14.02 -18.85
C ILE A 172 3.60 -14.58 -19.95
N THR A 173 3.07 -14.70 -21.16
CA THR A 173 3.85 -15.02 -22.36
C THR A 173 3.40 -14.10 -23.49
N GLY A 174 4.30 -13.72 -24.40
CA GLY A 174 3.95 -12.78 -25.46
C GLY A 174 4.94 -12.77 -26.61
N ASN A 175 4.52 -12.14 -27.69
CA ASN A 175 5.35 -11.79 -28.83
C ASN A 175 5.13 -10.30 -29.12
N GLN A 176 6.21 -9.50 -29.06
CA GLN A 176 6.22 -8.06 -29.37
C GLN A 176 5.34 -7.17 -28.48
N VAL A 177 4.44 -7.74 -27.68
CA VAL A 177 3.62 -7.00 -26.70
C VAL A 177 4.21 -7.15 -25.31
N SER A 178 4.27 -6.05 -24.58
CA SER A 178 4.58 -6.00 -23.15
C SER A 178 3.46 -5.30 -22.40
N SER A 179 3.42 -5.52 -21.09
CA SER A 179 2.56 -4.82 -20.14
C SER A 179 3.41 -4.38 -18.96
N ARG A 180 3.05 -3.24 -18.37
CA ARG A 180 3.67 -2.74 -17.14
C ARG A 180 3.17 -3.52 -15.93
N GLU A 181 1.85 -3.68 -15.82
CA GLU A 181 1.21 -4.39 -14.71
C GLU A 181 0.07 -5.29 -15.19
N ILE A 182 -0.03 -6.48 -14.60
CA ILE A 182 -1.18 -7.37 -14.79
C ILE A 182 -1.60 -7.91 -13.41
N TYR A 183 -2.87 -7.77 -13.08
CA TYR A 183 -3.40 -8.15 -11.77
C TYR A 183 -4.89 -8.47 -11.81
N LEU A 184 -5.37 -9.16 -10.78
CA LEU A 184 -6.78 -9.47 -10.60
C LEU A 184 -7.42 -8.50 -9.60
N PHE A 185 -8.62 -8.01 -9.89
CA PHE A 185 -9.40 -7.15 -9.00
C PHE A 185 -10.82 -7.68 -8.82
N SER A 186 -11.27 -7.77 -7.57
CA SER A 186 -12.66 -8.11 -7.25
C SER A 186 -13.45 -6.83 -6.98
N GLN A 187 -14.47 -6.58 -7.80
CA GLN A 187 -15.32 -5.40 -7.64
C GLN A 187 -16.09 -5.42 -6.32
N GLN A 188 -16.57 -6.58 -5.91
CA GLN A 188 -17.38 -6.77 -4.70
C GLN A 188 -16.54 -6.57 -3.44
N ARG A 189 -15.28 -7.03 -3.46
CA ARG A 189 -14.35 -6.84 -2.33
C ARG A 189 -13.70 -5.46 -2.33
N GLY A 190 -13.74 -4.74 -3.47
CA GLY A 190 -13.05 -3.48 -3.65
C GLY A 190 -11.53 -3.58 -3.51
N ARG A 191 -10.94 -4.76 -3.73
CA ARG A 191 -9.51 -5.02 -3.57
C ARG A 191 -8.97 -6.01 -4.61
N THR A 192 -7.66 -6.01 -4.78
CA THR A 192 -6.96 -6.97 -5.63
C THR A 192 -6.99 -8.38 -5.04
N ILE A 193 -6.98 -9.39 -5.91
CA ILE A 193 -6.98 -10.80 -5.53
C ILE A 193 -5.52 -11.28 -5.46
N THR A 194 -4.85 -10.98 -4.34
CA THR A 194 -3.44 -11.33 -4.12
C THR A 194 -3.24 -12.64 -3.35
N ASP A 195 -4.32 -13.37 -3.05
CA ASP A 195 -4.33 -14.69 -2.38
C ASP A 195 -4.84 -15.84 -3.30
N GLY A 196 -5.30 -15.51 -4.51
CA GLY A 196 -5.74 -16.47 -5.51
C GLY A 196 -7.11 -17.05 -5.18
N ARG A 197 -7.88 -16.38 -4.32
CA ARG A 197 -9.19 -16.82 -3.87
C ARG A 197 -10.26 -15.82 -4.27
N ALA A 198 -11.37 -16.32 -4.80
CA ALA A 198 -12.56 -15.53 -5.08
C ALA A 198 -13.80 -16.24 -4.50
N GLU A 199 -14.88 -15.51 -4.24
CA GLU A 199 -16.17 -16.11 -3.95
C GLU A 199 -16.98 -16.26 -5.24
N PHE A 200 -17.96 -17.16 -5.23
CA PHE A 200 -18.97 -17.22 -6.28
C PHE A 200 -19.70 -15.87 -6.46
N ASN A 201 -20.05 -15.57 -7.71
CA ASN A 201 -20.75 -14.36 -8.12
C ASN A 201 -19.97 -13.05 -7.88
N GLU A 202 -18.66 -13.14 -7.67
CA GLU A 202 -17.78 -11.98 -7.79
C GLU A 202 -17.53 -11.62 -9.26
N ASN A 203 -17.54 -10.32 -9.54
CA ASN A 203 -17.13 -9.73 -10.80
C ASN A 203 -15.63 -9.45 -10.71
N ILE A 204 -14.87 -10.31 -11.37
CA ILE A 204 -13.42 -10.33 -11.33
C ILE A 204 -12.90 -9.73 -12.63
N TYR A 205 -12.07 -8.71 -12.51
CA TYR A 205 -11.36 -8.09 -13.61
C TYR A 205 -9.94 -8.65 -13.66
N MET A 206 -9.45 -8.96 -14.85
CA MET A 206 -8.01 -9.10 -15.10
C MET A 206 -7.55 -7.82 -15.78
N LEU A 207 -6.86 -6.96 -15.05
CA LEU A 207 -6.43 -5.66 -15.52
C LEU A 207 -5.06 -5.78 -16.17
N PHE A 208 -4.89 -5.09 -17.29
CA PHE A 208 -3.64 -4.95 -18.04
C PHE A 208 -3.34 -3.47 -18.17
N GLU A 209 -2.23 -3.02 -17.62
CA GLU A 209 -1.82 -1.61 -17.67
C GLU A 209 -0.50 -1.46 -18.44
N GLY A 210 -0.33 -0.31 -19.09
CA GLY A 210 0.87 0.00 -19.87
C GLY A 210 1.09 -0.98 -21.01
N LEU A 211 0.03 -1.37 -21.73
CA LEU A 211 0.18 -2.24 -22.89
C LEU A 211 0.89 -1.49 -24.03
N GLU A 212 1.94 -2.10 -24.57
CA GLU A 212 2.76 -1.55 -25.65
C GLU A 212 3.08 -2.61 -26.70
N GLY A 213 3.44 -2.18 -27.92
CA GLY A 213 3.91 -3.07 -28.98
C GLY A 213 2.88 -3.46 -30.05
N PHE A 214 1.69 -2.86 -30.02
CA PHE A 214 0.67 -3.01 -31.06
C PHE A 214 0.90 -2.08 -32.26
N SER A 215 0.39 -2.46 -33.44
CA SER A 215 0.36 -1.60 -34.62
C SER A 215 -0.64 -0.47 -34.42
N VAL A 216 -0.19 0.78 -34.64
CA VAL A 216 -1.01 1.98 -34.49
C VAL A 216 -1.28 2.59 -35.86
N GLU A 217 -2.57 2.69 -36.22
CA GLU A 217 -3.04 3.37 -37.44
C GLU A 217 -3.95 4.53 -37.04
N GLU A 218 -3.60 5.76 -37.42
CA GLU A 218 -4.37 6.98 -37.10
C GLU A 218 -4.68 7.14 -35.59
N GLY A 219 -3.73 6.75 -34.73
CA GLY A 219 -3.87 6.81 -33.27
C GLY A 219 -4.73 5.69 -32.66
N LYS A 220 -5.17 4.73 -33.47
CA LYS A 220 -5.96 3.58 -33.04
C LYS A 220 -5.16 2.28 -33.13
N VAL A 221 -5.54 1.34 -32.28
CA VAL A 221 -5.11 -0.06 -32.32
C VAL A 221 -6.33 -0.95 -32.54
N TYR A 222 -6.16 -2.01 -33.33
CA TYR A 222 -7.22 -2.97 -33.61
C TYR A 222 -6.87 -4.26 -32.89
N LEU A 223 -7.49 -4.48 -31.74
CA LEU A 223 -7.20 -5.61 -30.88
C LEU A 223 -8.25 -6.70 -31.05
N GLY A 224 -7.83 -7.94 -30.89
CA GLY A 224 -8.72 -8.99 -30.43
C GLY A 224 -8.40 -9.35 -28.98
N LEU A 225 -9.43 -9.78 -28.26
CA LEU A 225 -9.32 -10.19 -26.87
C LEU A 225 -10.14 -11.45 -26.64
N SER A 226 -9.51 -12.53 -26.20
CA SER A 226 -10.21 -13.77 -25.86
C SER A 226 -10.09 -14.06 -24.37
N LEU A 227 -11.11 -14.71 -23.82
CA LEU A 227 -11.16 -15.15 -22.43
C LEU A 227 -11.65 -16.59 -22.37
N GLU A 228 -10.79 -17.48 -21.91
CA GLU A 228 -11.09 -18.90 -21.71
C GLU A 228 -10.98 -19.22 -20.22
N ILE A 229 -12.00 -19.87 -19.67
CA ILE A 229 -12.06 -20.29 -18.27
C ILE A 229 -12.44 -21.77 -18.22
N LYS A 230 -11.60 -22.57 -17.56
CA LYS A 230 -11.80 -24.02 -17.37
C LYS A 230 -11.70 -24.41 -15.91
N ASP A 231 -12.52 -25.35 -15.48
CA ASP A 231 -12.38 -25.96 -14.15
C ASP A 231 -11.23 -26.99 -14.11
N ALA A 232 -10.93 -27.51 -12.93
CA ALA A 232 -9.84 -28.48 -12.74
C ALA A 232 -10.06 -29.84 -13.44
N THR A 233 -11.28 -30.15 -13.88
CA THR A 233 -11.58 -31.35 -14.67
C THR A 233 -11.51 -31.10 -16.17
N GLY A 234 -11.26 -29.85 -16.58
CA GLY A 234 -11.20 -29.43 -17.97
C GLY A 234 -12.55 -29.02 -18.56
N ASN A 235 -13.61 -28.92 -17.74
CA ASN A 235 -14.90 -28.41 -18.21
C ASN A 235 -14.79 -26.92 -18.51
N LEU A 236 -15.36 -26.52 -19.64
CA LEU A 236 -15.41 -25.14 -20.07
C LEU A 236 -16.49 -24.38 -19.28
N ILE A 237 -16.09 -23.31 -18.59
CA ILE A 237 -17.01 -22.41 -17.87
C ILE A 237 -17.35 -21.20 -18.74
N LEU A 238 -16.33 -20.63 -19.41
CA LEU A 238 -16.45 -19.48 -20.29
C LEU A 238 -15.46 -19.64 -21.45
N ASP A 239 -15.89 -19.28 -22.66
CA ASP A 239 -15.06 -19.29 -23.86
C ASP A 239 -15.53 -18.20 -24.81
N GLU A 240 -14.95 -17.02 -24.64
CA GLU A 240 -15.20 -15.86 -25.48
C GLU A 240 -14.03 -15.68 -26.43
N ALA A 241 -14.29 -15.92 -27.72
CA ALA A 241 -13.25 -15.94 -28.74
C ALA A 241 -12.75 -14.54 -29.11
N ASP A 242 -13.62 -13.52 -29.08
CA ASP A 242 -13.27 -12.13 -29.36
C ASP A 242 -14.27 -11.15 -28.72
N LEU A 243 -13.86 -10.51 -27.63
CA LEU A 243 -14.67 -9.59 -26.83
C LEU A 243 -14.68 -8.14 -27.36
N LEU A 244 -13.80 -7.78 -28.31
CA LEU A 244 -13.65 -6.39 -28.78
C LEU A 244 -14.24 -6.14 -30.17
N GLY A 245 -14.46 -7.19 -30.96
CA GLY A 245 -14.94 -7.04 -32.34
C GLY A 245 -13.96 -6.26 -33.21
N ASP A 246 -14.38 -5.80 -34.39
CA ASP A 246 -13.46 -5.24 -35.40
C ASP A 246 -13.24 -3.73 -35.30
N GLU A 247 -13.80 -3.08 -34.28
CA GLU A 247 -13.63 -1.65 -34.07
C GLU A 247 -12.26 -1.33 -33.46
N GLY A 248 -11.62 -0.28 -33.96
CA GLY A 248 -10.34 0.19 -33.42
C GLY A 248 -10.55 1.01 -32.14
N MET A 249 -9.73 0.74 -31.13
CA MET A 249 -9.68 1.50 -29.87
C MET A 249 -8.58 2.56 -29.93
N SER A 250 -8.67 3.64 -29.14
CA SER A 250 -7.54 4.57 -29.06
C SER A 250 -6.34 3.88 -28.41
N TYR A 251 -5.14 4.17 -28.90
CA TYR A 251 -3.91 3.66 -28.30
C TYR A 251 -3.78 4.11 -26.83
N GLU A 252 -4.16 5.36 -26.53
CA GLU A 252 -4.07 5.93 -25.18
C GLU A 252 -4.93 5.14 -24.18
N MET A 253 -6.18 4.80 -24.52
CA MET A 253 -7.05 4.01 -23.64
C MET A 253 -6.50 2.60 -23.41
N VAL A 254 -5.99 1.96 -24.47
CA VAL A 254 -5.40 0.61 -24.37
C VAL A 254 -4.11 0.63 -23.54
N ASN A 255 -3.29 1.66 -23.72
CA ASN A 255 -2.05 1.83 -22.96
C ASN A 255 -2.32 2.16 -21.50
N GLU A 256 -3.35 2.97 -21.21
CA GLU A 256 -3.79 3.26 -19.85
C GLU A 256 -4.25 1.95 -19.18
N GLN A 257 -5.30 1.32 -19.70
CA GLN A 257 -5.83 0.10 -19.10
C GLN A 257 -6.76 -0.68 -20.03
N LEU A 258 -6.59 -2.00 -20.07
CA LEU A 258 -7.55 -2.94 -20.63
C LEU A 258 -8.01 -3.91 -19.53
N ALA A 259 -9.32 -4.05 -19.33
CA ALA A 259 -9.86 -4.74 -18.15
C ALA A 259 -11.02 -5.70 -18.50
N PRO A 260 -10.74 -6.83 -19.19
CA PRO A 260 -11.72 -7.91 -19.33
C PRO A 260 -12.16 -8.41 -17.94
N ASN A 261 -13.43 -8.80 -17.85
CA ASN A 261 -14.00 -9.31 -16.61
C ASN A 261 -14.79 -10.60 -16.84
N PHE A 262 -15.01 -11.31 -15.74
CA PHE A 262 -15.84 -12.50 -15.69
C PHE A 262 -16.48 -12.68 -14.33
N ILE A 263 -17.56 -13.46 -14.30
CA ILE A 263 -18.25 -13.88 -13.08
C ILE A 263 -18.30 -15.39 -13.06
N LEU A 264 -17.78 -16.00 -11.99
CA LEU A 264 -17.90 -17.44 -11.76
C LEU A 264 -19.21 -17.70 -11.01
N THR A 265 -20.20 -18.23 -11.74
CA THR A 265 -21.54 -18.51 -11.20
C THR A 265 -21.76 -20.00 -10.93
N GLY A 266 -22.73 -20.33 -10.09
CA GLY A 266 -23.09 -21.72 -9.74
C GLY A 266 -22.56 -22.15 -8.38
N SER A 267 -22.65 -23.45 -8.08
CA SER A 267 -22.21 -24.03 -6.80
C SER A 267 -21.35 -25.29 -6.95
N GLN A 268 -21.04 -25.69 -8.20
CA GLN A 268 -20.26 -26.89 -8.50
C GLN A 268 -19.23 -26.59 -9.59
N ILE A 269 -18.17 -25.89 -9.20
CA ILE A 269 -16.97 -25.70 -10.03
C ILE A 269 -15.83 -26.48 -9.38
N ALA A 270 -15.13 -27.31 -10.16
CA ALA A 270 -13.95 -28.02 -9.67
C ALA A 270 -12.76 -27.06 -9.57
N ASN A 271 -12.20 -26.93 -8.36
CA ASN A 271 -11.04 -26.07 -8.10
C ASN A 271 -9.70 -26.77 -8.39
N PRO A 272 -8.65 -26.02 -8.80
CA PRO A 272 -8.67 -24.60 -9.17
C PRO A 272 -9.30 -24.37 -10.55
N VAL A 273 -9.80 -23.16 -10.76
CA VAL A 273 -10.23 -22.66 -12.08
C VAL A 273 -9.04 -22.03 -12.79
N ASN A 274 -8.77 -22.46 -14.02
CA ASN A 274 -7.77 -21.84 -14.90
C ASN A 274 -8.42 -20.73 -15.71
N CYS A 275 -7.95 -19.49 -15.53
CA CYS A 275 -8.37 -18.34 -16.31
C CYS A 275 -7.25 -17.94 -17.27
N LYS A 276 -7.57 -17.81 -18.55
CA LYS A 276 -6.63 -17.42 -19.60
C LYS A 276 -7.20 -16.30 -20.45
N VAL A 277 -6.46 -15.20 -20.52
CA VAL A 277 -6.75 -14.08 -21.42
C VAL A 277 -5.67 -14.04 -22.51
N ARG A 278 -6.10 -13.81 -23.75
CA ARG A 278 -5.22 -13.49 -24.87
C ARG A 278 -5.61 -12.16 -25.47
N ILE A 279 -4.62 -11.28 -25.69
CA ILE A 279 -4.76 -10.02 -26.40
C ILE A 279 -3.87 -10.11 -27.64
N TRP A 280 -4.36 -9.73 -28.82
CA TRP A 280 -3.55 -9.74 -30.04
C TRP A 280 -3.87 -8.57 -30.95
N ASP A 281 -2.89 -8.21 -31.76
CA ASP A 281 -3.01 -7.22 -32.81
C ASP A 281 -3.69 -7.85 -34.05
N LYS A 282 -4.84 -7.31 -34.46
CA LYS A 282 -5.54 -7.75 -35.67
C LYS A 282 -4.87 -7.28 -36.96
N LYS A 283 -3.96 -6.31 -36.88
CA LYS A 283 -3.21 -5.74 -38.01
C LYS A 283 -1.75 -6.18 -38.03
N GLY A 284 -1.31 -6.96 -37.05
CA GLY A 284 0.07 -7.39 -36.89
C GLY A 284 0.21 -8.83 -36.40
N THR A 285 1.41 -9.15 -35.93
CA THR A 285 1.74 -10.46 -35.33
C THR A 285 1.93 -10.41 -33.82
N ALA A 286 1.70 -9.24 -33.22
CA ALA A 286 1.93 -8.98 -31.81
C ALA A 286 0.80 -9.62 -30.97
N TRP A 287 1.14 -10.26 -29.86
CA TRP A 287 0.17 -10.83 -28.93
C TRP A 287 0.74 -10.99 -27.51
N LEU A 288 -0.16 -11.08 -26.53
CA LEU A 288 0.11 -11.35 -25.12
C LEU A 288 -0.90 -12.39 -24.61
N ASN A 289 -0.44 -13.36 -23.84
CA ASN A 289 -1.28 -14.26 -23.04
C ASN A 289 -0.97 -14.02 -21.56
N ALA A 290 -2.01 -13.90 -20.74
CA ALA A 290 -1.93 -13.99 -19.30
C ALA A 290 -2.78 -15.16 -18.82
N SER A 291 -2.26 -15.96 -17.90
CA SER A 291 -2.99 -17.08 -17.30
C SER A 291 -2.76 -17.16 -15.80
N THR A 292 -3.79 -17.52 -15.05
CA THR A 292 -3.74 -17.67 -13.60
C THR A 292 -4.70 -18.76 -13.13
N GLU A 293 -4.51 -19.21 -11.89
CA GLU A 293 -5.40 -20.16 -11.21
C GLU A 293 -6.10 -19.47 -10.05
N ILE A 294 -7.41 -19.70 -9.92
CA ILE A 294 -8.25 -19.14 -8.85
C ILE A 294 -8.96 -20.28 -8.12
N ILE A 295 -8.94 -20.22 -6.80
CA ILE A 295 -9.77 -21.06 -5.93
C ILE A 295 -11.08 -20.33 -5.63
N VAL A 296 -12.19 -20.91 -6.03
CA VAL A 296 -13.54 -20.35 -5.80
C VAL A 296 -14.14 -20.99 -4.54
N ASN A 297 -14.57 -20.18 -3.57
CA ASN A 297 -15.27 -20.63 -2.37
C ASN A 297 -16.76 -20.27 -2.40
#